data_AF-A0A812R9W3-F1
#
_entry.id   AF-A0A812R9W3-F1
#
_cell.length_a   1.000
_cell.length_b   1.000
_cell.length_c   1.000
_cell.angle_alpha   90.00
_cell.angle_beta   90.00
_cell.angle_gamma   90.00
#
_symmetry.space_group_name_H-M   'P 1'
#
loop_
_entity.id
_entity.type
_entity.pdbx_description
1 polymer ?
#
loop_
_entity_poly.entity_id
_entity_poly.type
_entity_poly.pdbx_seq_one_letter_code
_entity_poly.pdbx_strand_id
1 'polypeptide(L)'
;MIADLDSYALWMPWCTAGSVQQRIAPPATGPNEAQFKEVCYGNVTFGFETGSFLGTLGDTVGYEVTICHPQLSDGRKTARVCADAKQGFAYGKRLAYDWRFWEVGPSKTKVELDMLFQAQSVLYMPVWDSMQHMVINNMLSAFKAHAEKIYAERRDKSTVPEQLEKRFRLTRPCTI
;
A
#
# COMPACT_ATOMS: atom_id res chain seq x y z
N MET A 1 -2.48 2.83 4.81
CA MET A 1 -2.29 3.05 3.37
C MET A 1 -1.51 1.90 2.78
N ILE A 2 -0.18 1.87 2.86
CA ILE A 2 0.60 0.77 2.23
C ILE A 2 0.32 -0.60 2.83
N ALA A 3 0.15 -0.70 4.16
CA ALA A 3 -0.17 -1.98 4.80
C ALA A 3 -1.65 -2.41 4.65
N ASP A 4 -2.48 -1.59 4.02
CA ASP A 4 -3.94 -1.78 3.96
C ASP A 4 -4.35 -2.35 2.60
N LEU A 5 -4.17 -3.67 2.44
CA LEU A 5 -4.40 -4.37 1.16
C LEU A 5 -5.85 -4.28 0.69
N ASP A 6 -6.81 -4.25 1.61
CA ASP A 6 -8.23 -4.20 1.29
C ASP A 6 -8.62 -2.88 0.60
N SER A 7 -7.85 -1.81 0.81
CA SER A 7 -8.06 -0.52 0.13
C SER A 7 -7.27 -0.36 -1.16
N TYR A 8 -6.46 -1.34 -1.58
CA TYR A 8 -5.61 -1.16 -2.77
C TYR A 8 -6.42 -0.85 -4.03
N ALA A 9 -7.56 -1.49 -4.25
CA ALA A 9 -8.40 -1.21 -5.42
C ALA A 9 -8.94 0.23 -5.46
N LEU A 10 -8.92 0.96 -4.33
CA LEU A 10 -9.39 2.34 -4.25
C LEU A 10 -8.35 3.37 -4.72
N TRP A 11 -7.07 3.00 -4.75
CA TRP A 11 -6.00 3.96 -5.01
C TRP A 11 -4.81 3.42 -5.79
N MET A 12 -4.50 2.13 -5.70
CA MET A 12 -3.37 1.52 -6.38
C MET A 12 -3.73 1.34 -7.87
N PRO A 13 -2.95 1.92 -8.80
CA PRO A 13 -3.20 1.74 -10.22
C PRO A 13 -3.18 0.26 -10.60
N TRP A 14 -4.03 -0.09 -11.57
CA TRP A 14 -4.18 -1.45 -12.11
C TRP A 14 -4.68 -2.52 -11.14
N CYS A 15 -4.74 -2.24 -9.83
CA CYS A 15 -5.35 -3.11 -8.85
C CYS A 15 -6.88 -3.07 -9.02
N THR A 16 -7.47 -4.16 -9.52
CA THR A 16 -8.91 -4.24 -9.73
C THR A 16 -9.64 -4.85 -8.53
N ALA A 17 -8.92 -5.61 -7.70
CA ALA A 17 -9.40 -6.17 -6.45
C ALA A 17 -8.23 -6.44 -5.51
N GLY A 18 -8.46 -6.25 -4.20
CA GLY A 18 -7.57 -6.67 -3.13
C GLY A 18 -8.39 -7.30 -2.02
N SER A 19 -7.99 -8.47 -1.54
CA SER A 19 -8.60 -9.08 -0.36
C SER A 19 -7.57 -9.79 0.49
N VAL A 20 -7.66 -9.63 1.80
CA VAL A 20 -6.86 -10.42 2.76
C VAL A 20 -7.64 -11.68 3.13
N GLN A 21 -7.17 -12.84 2.67
CA GLN A 21 -7.76 -14.13 3.01
C GLN A 21 -7.36 -14.59 4.42
N GLN A 22 -6.09 -14.40 4.76
CA GLN A 22 -5.53 -14.85 6.03
C GLN A 22 -4.39 -13.93 6.45
N ARG A 23 -4.44 -13.46 7.71
CA ARG A 23 -3.34 -12.76 8.37
C ARG A 23 -2.64 -13.74 9.30
N ILE A 24 -1.38 -14.05 9.02
CA ILE A 24 -0.55 -14.82 9.94
C ILE A 24 0.24 -13.84 10.80
N ALA A 25 -0.06 -13.85 12.10
CA ALA A 25 0.77 -13.13 13.06
C ALA A 25 2.19 -13.72 13.03
N PRO A 26 3.24 -12.89 13.06
CA PRO A 26 4.60 -13.39 13.06
C PRO A 26 4.79 -14.37 14.24
N PRO A 27 5.54 -15.47 14.04
CA PRO A 27 5.95 -16.30 15.17
C PRO A 27 6.65 -15.41 16.19
N ALA A 28 6.39 -15.61 17.49
CA ALA A 28 7.01 -14.82 18.55
C ALA A 28 8.51 -15.12 18.62
N THR A 29 9.28 -14.43 17.79
CA THR A 29 10.72 -14.61 17.67
C THR A 29 11.44 -13.73 18.69
N GLY A 30 11.62 -14.26 19.90
CA GLY A 30 12.56 -13.75 20.91
C GLY A 30 12.48 -12.25 21.29
N PRO A 31 13.30 -11.80 22.25
CA PRO A 31 13.28 -10.41 22.69
C PRO A 31 13.92 -9.41 21.71
N ASN A 32 14.58 -9.87 20.63
CA ASN A 32 15.39 -9.03 19.73
C ASN A 32 15.01 -9.07 18.24
N GLU A 33 14.00 -9.85 17.81
CA GLU A 33 13.50 -9.80 16.43
C GLU A 33 12.22 -8.97 16.35
N ALA A 34 12.36 -7.66 16.57
CA ALA A 34 11.30 -6.66 16.41
C ALA A 34 10.96 -6.37 14.94
N GLN A 35 10.94 -7.40 14.09
CA GLN A 35 10.38 -7.32 12.75
C GLN A 35 8.95 -7.84 12.81
N PHE A 36 7.99 -6.93 12.98
CA PHE A 36 6.58 -7.25 12.73
C PHE A 36 6.41 -7.47 11.22
N LYS A 37 6.71 -8.70 10.80
CA LYS A 37 6.45 -9.20 9.46
C LYS A 37 5.05 -9.79 9.49
N GLU A 38 4.10 -9.06 8.93
CA GLU A 38 2.75 -9.58 8.74
C GLU A 38 2.72 -10.30 7.38
N VAL A 39 2.42 -11.60 7.41
CA VAL A 39 2.23 -12.36 6.18
C VAL A 39 0.72 -12.42 5.93
N CYS A 40 0.31 -11.78 4.83
CA CYS A 40 -1.06 -11.76 4.35
C CYS A 40 -1.14 -12.58 3.07
N TYR A 41 -2.04 -13.56 3.03
CA TYR A 41 -2.40 -14.20 1.76
C TYR A 41 -3.51 -13.38 1.12
N GLY A 42 -3.31 -12.91 -0.11
CA GLY A 42 -4.29 -12.08 -0.77
C GLY A 42 -4.27 -12.21 -2.28
N ASN A 43 -5.45 -12.10 -2.89
CA ASN A 43 -5.52 -12.02 -4.34
C ASN A 43 -5.44 -10.54 -4.71
N VAL A 44 -4.46 -10.20 -5.55
CA VAL A 44 -4.38 -8.87 -6.15
C VAL A 44 -4.48 -9.06 -7.65
N THR A 45 -5.60 -8.67 -8.22
CA THR A 45 -5.78 -8.75 -9.67
C THR A 45 -5.22 -7.49 -10.29
N PHE A 46 -4.32 -7.66 -11.25
CA PHE A 46 -3.77 -6.57 -12.04
C PHE A 46 -4.29 -6.64 -13.47
N GLY A 47 -4.73 -5.49 -14.00
CA GLY A 47 -5.11 -5.33 -15.40
C GLY A 47 -4.27 -4.25 -16.06
N PHE A 48 -3.37 -4.61 -16.97
CA PHE A 48 -2.59 -3.64 -17.74
C PHE A 48 -2.91 -3.78 -19.24
N GLU A 49 -3.54 -2.75 -19.81
CA GLU A 49 -3.65 -2.62 -21.26
C GLU A 49 -2.35 -2.03 -21.79
N THR A 50 -1.44 -2.86 -22.32
CA THR A 50 -0.15 -2.38 -22.83
C THR A 50 -0.26 -1.71 -24.20
N GLY A 51 -1.41 -1.83 -24.88
CA GLY A 51 -1.57 -1.41 -26.28
C GLY A 51 -0.59 -2.08 -27.25
N SER A 52 0.14 -3.11 -26.80
CA SER A 52 1.21 -3.79 -27.52
C SER A 52 0.79 -5.20 -27.94
N PHE A 53 1.59 -5.86 -28.79
CA PHE A 53 1.34 -7.22 -29.31
C PHE A 53 1.18 -8.28 -28.19
N LEU A 54 1.51 -7.95 -26.94
CA LEU A 54 1.37 -8.83 -25.77
C LEU A 54 -0.06 -8.87 -25.18
N GLY A 55 -1.00 -8.06 -25.65
CA GLY A 55 -2.42 -8.10 -25.23
C GLY A 55 -2.72 -7.45 -23.88
N THR A 56 -3.94 -7.69 -23.38
CA THR A 56 -4.39 -7.28 -22.03
C THR A 56 -3.71 -8.18 -21.01
N LEU A 57 -2.84 -7.60 -20.19
CA LEU A 57 -2.25 -8.27 -19.03
C LEU A 57 -3.25 -8.27 -17.89
N GLY A 58 -4.31 -9.08 -18.05
CA GLY A 58 -5.41 -9.21 -17.12
C GLY A 58 -5.43 -10.57 -16.46
N ASP A 59 -4.37 -10.94 -15.75
CA ASP A 59 -4.37 -12.17 -14.96
C ASP A 59 -4.76 -11.85 -13.51
N THR A 60 -5.68 -12.67 -12.98
CA THR A 60 -5.86 -12.76 -11.53
C THR A 60 -4.71 -13.57 -10.98
N VAL A 61 -3.66 -12.87 -10.54
CA VAL A 61 -2.50 -13.51 -9.94
C VAL A 61 -2.72 -13.57 -8.43
N GLY A 62 -2.76 -14.79 -7.89
CA GLY A 62 -2.75 -14.99 -6.44
C GLY A 62 -1.37 -14.68 -5.88
N TYR A 63 -1.28 -13.66 -5.02
CA TYR A 63 -0.04 -13.29 -4.38
C TYR A 63 -0.01 -13.73 -2.91
N GLU A 64 1.15 -14.15 -2.45
CA GLU A 64 1.48 -14.06 -1.03
C GLU A 64 2.08 -12.68 -0.80
N VAL A 65 1.42 -11.89 0.05
CA VAL A 65 1.83 -10.53 0.35
C VAL A 65 2.47 -10.47 1.73
N THR A 66 3.77 -10.23 1.77
CA THR A 66 4.48 -9.95 3.01
C THR A 66 4.55 -8.44 3.22
N ILE A 67 4.09 -7.97 4.37
CA ILE A 67 4.19 -6.57 4.78
C ILE A 67 5.16 -6.47 5.96
N CYS A 68 6.23 -5.70 5.77
CA CYS A 68 7.07 -5.26 6.88
C CYS A 68 6.56 -3.89 7.34
N HIS A 69 6.07 -3.82 8.58
CA HIS A 69 5.53 -2.58 9.16
C HIS A 69 6.61 -1.47 9.21
N PRO A 70 6.20 -0.19 9.15
CA PRO A 70 7.13 0.93 9.10
C PRO A 70 8.12 0.92 10.27
N GLN A 71 9.41 0.76 9.99
CA GLN A 71 10.47 0.89 10.99
C GLN A 71 11.12 2.26 10.89
N LEU A 72 11.39 2.89 12.03
CA LEU A 72 12.19 4.10 12.07
C LEU A 72 13.67 3.69 12.08
N SER A 73 14.36 3.92 10.98
CA SER A 73 15.80 3.70 10.84
C SER A 73 16.43 4.98 10.27
N ASP A 74 17.46 5.51 10.93
CA ASP A 74 18.21 6.68 10.47
C ASP A 74 17.34 7.93 10.16
N GLY A 75 16.28 8.13 10.95
CA GLY A 75 15.33 9.24 10.76
C GLY A 75 14.35 9.02 9.60
N ARG A 76 14.27 7.81 9.06
CA ARG A 76 13.44 7.43 7.91
C ARG A 76 12.44 6.38 8.35
N LYS A 77 11.20 6.47 7.88
CA LYS A 77 10.24 5.36 8.01
C LYS A 77 10.33 4.49 6.77
N THR A 78 10.60 3.20 6.93
CA THR A 78 10.74 2.27 5.81
C THR A 78 9.68 1.17 5.90
N ALA A 79 8.99 0.88 4.80
CA ALA A 79 8.06 -0.22 4.70
C ALA A 79 8.35 -1.03 3.44
N ARG A 80 8.18 -2.35 3.50
CA ARG A 80 8.35 -3.24 2.35
C ARG A 80 7.08 -4.05 2.14
N VAL A 81 6.63 -4.10 0.89
CA VAL A 81 5.56 -5.00 0.45
C VAL A 81 6.16 -5.95 -0.58
N CYS A 82 6.21 -7.24 -0.27
CA CYS A 82 6.59 -8.27 -1.24
C CYS A 82 5.33 -8.95 -1.73
N ALA A 83 5.13 -9.00 -3.05
CA ALA A 83 4.09 -9.77 -3.71
C ALA A 83 4.75 -10.96 -4.42
N ASP A 84 4.59 -12.14 -3.82
CA ASP A 84 5.11 -13.41 -4.32
C ASP A 84 4.02 -14.17 -5.07
N ALA A 85 4.18 -14.37 -6.37
CA ALA A 85 3.16 -15.08 -7.14
C ALA A 85 3.26 -16.58 -6.89
N LYS A 86 2.18 -17.20 -6.39
CA LYS A 86 2.18 -18.63 -6.00
C LYS A 86 2.52 -19.59 -7.14
N GLN A 87 2.16 -19.23 -8.38
CA GLN A 87 2.45 -20.00 -9.59
C GLN A 87 3.36 -19.23 -10.57
N GLY A 88 3.94 -18.10 -10.13
CA GLY A 88 4.45 -17.08 -11.03
C GLY A 88 3.32 -16.32 -11.73
N PHE A 89 3.68 -15.22 -12.39
CA PHE A 89 2.87 -14.60 -13.43
C PHE A 89 3.69 -14.59 -14.72
N ALA A 90 3.07 -14.28 -15.86
CA ALA A 90 3.65 -14.46 -17.20
C ALA A 90 5.10 -13.98 -17.38
N TYR A 91 5.56 -13.02 -16.58
CA TYR A 91 6.89 -12.42 -16.70
C TYR A 91 7.77 -12.55 -15.45
N GLY A 92 7.19 -12.87 -14.29
CA GLY A 92 7.85 -12.68 -13.00
C GLY A 92 7.43 -13.67 -11.93
N LYS A 93 8.28 -13.78 -10.91
CA LYS A 93 8.06 -14.61 -9.71
C LYS A 93 7.71 -13.77 -8.49
N ARG A 94 8.35 -12.60 -8.37
CA ARG A 94 8.24 -11.70 -7.22
C ARG A 94 8.29 -10.26 -7.68
N LEU A 95 7.49 -9.43 -7.03
CA LEU A 95 7.57 -7.98 -7.10
C LEU A 95 7.66 -7.44 -5.68
N ALA A 96 8.67 -6.64 -5.37
CA ALA A 96 8.82 -6.01 -4.06
C ALA A 96 8.83 -4.49 -4.19
N TYR A 97 8.09 -3.83 -3.30
CA TYR A 97 7.95 -2.38 -3.20
C TYR A 97 8.58 -1.90 -1.90
N ASP A 98 9.64 -1.13 -2.02
CA ASP A 98 10.34 -0.52 -0.90
C ASP A 98 9.95 0.94 -0.79
N TRP A 99 9.15 1.23 0.22
CA TRP A 99 8.68 2.56 0.53
C TRP A 99 9.55 3.19 1.58
N ARG A 100 10.00 4.41 1.31
CA ARG A 100 10.86 5.18 2.22
C ARG A 100 10.26 6.57 2.39
N PHE A 101 10.17 7.01 3.64
CA PHE A 101 9.54 8.27 4.02
C PHE A 101 10.48 9.11 4.85
N TRP A 102 10.65 10.38 4.46
CA TRP A 102 11.41 11.38 5.20
C TRP A 102 10.52 12.57 5.52
N GLU A 103 10.53 13.01 6.76
CA GLU A 103 10.00 14.32 7.10
C GLU A 103 11.00 15.38 6.63
N VAL A 104 10.55 16.27 5.74
CA VAL A 104 11.36 17.38 5.20
C VAL A 104 10.88 18.74 5.70
N GLY A 105 9.85 18.76 6.55
CA GLY A 105 9.32 19.94 7.19
C GLY A 105 7.90 19.70 7.73
N PRO A 106 7.30 20.71 8.38
CA PRO A 106 5.95 20.61 8.91
C PRO A 106 4.95 20.20 7.82
N SER A 107 4.31 19.04 8.02
CA SER A 107 3.35 18.45 7.06
C SER A 107 3.93 18.17 5.66
N LYS A 108 5.26 18.09 5.52
CA LYS A 108 5.93 17.76 4.26
C LYS A 108 6.72 16.46 4.41
N THR A 109 6.39 15.50 3.56
CA THR A 109 7.04 14.19 3.53
C THR A 109 7.61 13.95 2.14
N LYS A 110 8.92 13.68 2.05
CA LYS A 110 9.52 13.09 0.85
C LYS A 110 9.19 11.60 0.85
N VAL A 111 8.75 11.09 -0.29
CA VAL A 111 8.42 9.69 -0.49
C VAL A 111 9.30 9.16 -1.62
N GLU A 112 10.00 8.06 -1.36
CA GLU A 112 10.72 7.31 -2.40
C GLU A 112 10.14 5.89 -2.46
N LEU A 113 10.07 5.37 -3.68
CA LEU A 113 9.59 4.03 -3.98
C LEU A 113 10.65 3.36 -4.85
N ASP A 114 11.29 2.31 -4.32
CA ASP A 114 12.10 1.40 -5.12
C ASP A 114 11.29 0.15 -5.43
N MET A 115 11.45 -0.37 -6.64
CA MET A 115 10.72 -1.54 -7.10
C MET A 115 11.71 -2.61 -7.54
N LEU A 116 11.66 -3.78 -6.90
CA LEU A 116 12.48 -4.93 -7.26
C LEU A 116 11.61 -5.97 -7.97
N PHE A 117 12.00 -6.32 -9.19
CA PHE A 117 11.31 -7.32 -10.00
C PHE A 117 12.19 -8.54 -10.19
N GLN A 118 11.66 -9.71 -9.81
CA GLN A 118 12.30 -10.98 -10.08
C GLN A 118 11.66 -11.62 -11.32
N ALA A 119 12.31 -11.48 -12.47
CA ALA A 119 11.86 -12.05 -13.72
C ALA A 119 11.83 -13.59 -13.68
N GLN A 120 10.91 -14.20 -14.41
CA GLN A 120 10.90 -15.66 -14.61
C GLN A 120 12.01 -16.11 -15.56
N SER A 121 12.39 -15.24 -16.51
CA SER A 121 13.43 -15.44 -17.51
C SER A 121 14.12 -14.11 -17.81
N VAL A 122 15.42 -14.15 -18.14
CA VAL A 122 16.19 -12.96 -18.55
C VAL A 122 15.60 -12.28 -19.79
N LEU A 123 14.89 -13.03 -20.63
CA LEU A 123 14.22 -12.50 -21.83
C LEU A 123 13.11 -11.47 -21.50
N TYR A 124 12.59 -11.45 -20.27
CA TYR A 124 11.60 -10.47 -19.84
C TYR A 124 12.20 -9.19 -19.26
N MET A 125 13.52 -9.12 -19.06
CA MET A 125 14.17 -7.92 -18.51
C MET A 125 13.99 -6.67 -19.39
N PRO A 126 14.09 -6.74 -20.74
CA PRO A 126 13.83 -5.56 -21.58
C PRO A 126 12.40 -5.06 -21.49
N VAL A 127 11.43 -5.98 -21.37
CA VAL A 127 10.01 -5.63 -21.18
C VAL A 127 9.83 -4.91 -19.85
N TRP A 128 10.40 -5.46 -18.77
CA TRP A 128 10.38 -4.81 -17.46
C TRP A 128 11.01 -3.41 -17.48
N ASP A 129 12.18 -3.25 -18.09
CA ASP A 129 12.90 -1.98 -18.18
C ASP A 129 12.02 -0.89 -18.85
N SER A 130 11.35 -1.25 -19.95
CA SER A 130 10.42 -0.34 -20.63
C SER A 130 9.20 0.06 -19.79
N MET A 131 8.73 -0.81 -18.89
CA MET A 131 7.52 -0.60 -18.10
C MET A 131 7.82 0.05 -16.73
N GLN A 132 9.00 -0.17 -16.16
CA GLN A 132 9.33 0.16 -14.78
C GLN A 132 9.06 1.63 -14.45
N HIS A 133 9.51 2.55 -15.31
CA HIS A 133 9.29 3.98 -15.10
C HIS A 133 7.81 4.34 -15.06
N MET A 134 7.00 3.74 -15.94
CA MET A 134 5.55 3.96 -15.95
C MET A 134 4.89 3.43 -14.68
N VAL A 135 5.26 2.22 -14.27
CA VAL A 135 4.74 1.57 -13.05
C VAL A 135 5.04 2.42 -11.82
N ILE A 136 6.30 2.83 -11.63
CA ILE A 136 6.72 3.64 -10.48
C ILE A 136 6.02 5.00 -10.47
N ASN A 137 5.98 5.70 -11.61
CA ASN A 137 5.40 7.03 -11.68
C ASN A 137 3.91 7.05 -11.37
N ASN A 138 3.15 6.08 -11.92
CA ASN A 138 1.72 5.99 -11.64
C ASN A 138 1.45 5.60 -10.18
N MET A 139 2.24 4.67 -9.63
CA MET A 139 2.16 4.29 -8.22
C MET A 139 2.38 5.49 -7.29
N LEU A 140 3.43 6.28 -7.51
CA LEU A 140 3.72 7.48 -6.71
C LEU A 140 2.64 8.56 -6.88
N SER A 141 2.17 8.78 -8.11
CA SER A 141 1.11 9.75 -8.40
C SER A 141 -0.18 9.39 -7.67
N ALA A 142 -0.62 8.14 -7.76
CA ALA A 142 -1.85 7.68 -7.14
C ALA A 142 -1.74 7.62 -5.60
N PHE A 143 -0.58 7.22 -5.08
CA PHE A 143 -0.30 7.31 -3.64
C PHE A 143 -0.44 8.74 -3.13
N LYS A 144 0.15 9.72 -3.83
CA LYS A 144 0.06 11.14 -3.48
C LYS A 144 -1.40 11.61 -3.47
N ALA A 145 -2.15 11.36 -4.55
CA ALA A 145 -3.55 11.77 -4.66
C ALA A 145 -4.41 11.17 -3.52
N HIS A 146 -4.19 9.90 -3.19
CA HIS A 146 -4.90 9.24 -2.11
C HIS A 146 -4.51 9.78 -0.72
N ALA A 147 -3.23 10.07 -0.50
CA ALA A 147 -2.74 10.67 0.74
C ALA A 147 -3.35 12.07 0.95
N GLU A 148 -3.42 12.90 -0.10
CA GLU A 148 -4.04 14.22 -0.07
C GLU A 148 -5.53 14.14 0.26
N LYS A 149 -6.25 13.18 -0.35
CA LYS A 149 -7.67 12.93 -0.04
C LYS A 149 -7.88 12.57 1.43
N ILE A 150 -7.11 11.60 1.96
CA ILE A 150 -7.20 11.21 3.38
C ILE A 150 -6.87 12.38 4.30
N TYR A 151 -5.87 13.19 3.94
CA TYR A 151 -5.48 14.35 4.73
C TYR A 151 -6.61 15.40 4.79
N ALA A 152 -7.26 15.69 3.66
CA ALA A 152 -8.41 16.59 3.61
C ALA A 152 -9.58 16.08 4.48
N GLU A 153 -9.95 14.80 4.34
CA GLU A 153 -11.03 14.19 5.12
C GLU A 153 -10.78 14.22 6.63
N ARG A 154 -9.52 14.05 7.07
CA ARG A 154 -9.14 14.13 8.48
C ARG A 154 -9.19 15.56 9.01
N ARG A 155 -8.80 16.54 8.18
CA ARG A 155 -8.87 17.96 8.54
C ARG A 155 -10.31 18.41 8.72
N ASP A 156 -11.21 18.05 7.81
CA ASP A 156 -12.62 18.43 7.89
C ASP A 156 -13.29 17.85 9.14
N LYS A 157 -12.99 16.59 9.49
CA LYS A 157 -13.46 15.96 10.74
C LYS A 157 -12.93 16.65 12.00
N SER A 158 -11.70 17.14 11.99
CA SER A 158 -11.13 17.91 13.10
C SER A 158 -11.74 19.30 13.26
N THR A 159 -12.50 19.78 12.27
CA THR A 159 -13.13 21.10 12.26
C THR A 159 -14.60 21.05 12.71
N VAL A 160 -15.14 19.89 13.10
CA VAL A 160 -16.46 19.81 13.74
C VAL A 160 -16.33 20.44 15.13
N PRO A 161 -16.85 21.65 15.36
CA PRO A 161 -16.60 22.38 16.58
C PRO A 161 -17.44 21.79 17.72
N GLU A 162 -16.92 21.91 18.92
CA GLU A 162 -17.47 21.91 20.28
C GLU A 162 -18.92 22.45 20.48
N GLN A 163 -19.60 22.88 19.41
CA GLN A 163 -20.98 23.35 19.35
C GLN A 163 -22.01 22.21 19.52
N LEU A 164 -21.69 20.96 19.17
CA LEU A 164 -22.61 19.83 19.42
C LEU A 164 -22.58 19.35 20.88
N GLU A 165 -21.47 19.58 21.60
CA GLU A 165 -21.33 19.19 23.01
C GLU A 165 -22.06 20.15 23.97
N LYS A 166 -22.22 21.42 23.58
CA LYS A 166 -23.04 22.39 24.32
C LYS A 166 -24.55 22.18 24.14
N ARG A 167 -24.99 21.52 23.06
CA ARG A 167 -26.42 21.25 22.81
C ARG A 167 -26.98 20.07 23.62
N PHE A 168 -26.13 19.19 24.15
CA PHE A 168 -26.53 18.05 24.98
C PHE A 168 -26.48 18.32 26.50
N ARG A 169 -25.95 19.47 26.95
CA ARG A 169 -25.89 19.81 28.39
C ARG A 169 -27.09 20.62 28.91
N LEU A 170 -28.10 20.92 28.10
CA LEU A 170 -29.26 21.75 28.49
C LEU A 170 -30.56 21.00 28.81
N THR A 171 -30.55 19.67 28.85
CA THR A 171 -31.70 18.88 29.34
C THR A 171 -31.39 18.21 30.67
N ARG A 172 -31.23 19.02 31.72
CA ARG A 172 -31.59 18.58 33.08
C ARG A 172 -32.99 19.09 33.38
N PRO A 173 -34.01 18.22 33.48
CA PRO A 173 -35.30 18.64 33.99
C PRO A 173 -35.18 18.93 35.49
N CYS A 174 -35.61 20.13 35.89
CA CYS A 174 -35.90 20.46 37.27
C CYS A 174 -37.10 19.65 37.79
N THR A 175 -37.08 19.41 39.10
CA THR A 175 -38.22 19.15 40.01
C THR A 175 -38.89 17.79 39.87
N ILE A 176 -39.26 17.10 40.96
CA ILE A 176 -39.90 17.60 42.19
C ILE A 176 -39.14 17.16 43.45
#